data_AF-A0A1V5QXD3-F1
#
_entry.id   AF-A0A1V5QXD3-F1
#
_cell.length_a   1.000
_cell.length_b   1.000
_cell.length_c   1.000
_cell.angle_alpha   90.00
_cell.angle_beta   90.00
_cell.angle_gamma   90.00
#
_symmetry.space_group_name_H-M   'P 1'
#
loop_
_entity.id
_entity.type
_entity.pdbx_description
1 polymer ?
#
loop_
_entity_poly.entity_id
_entity_poly.type
_entity_poly.pdbx_seq_one_letter_code
_entity_poly.pdbx_strand_id
1 'polypeptide(L)'
;MSVKQRFKHWLYTNHPGSKAKVERFFEKSPRLRRLLKVGFTPTFKGWGMSTFTHTPWGTSSNHGEIEKLYLETYQKLLDQVGKKAFNLTQFRDIDALEMLQALMWRHYMVYWSAACAARRTSSSVKNLVECGVCDGLTSFFAMTAAANSGQEWGAYLYDAREGMRDDLLLDREKGNEGEYSYLNVDVTRSNLSMFGNRVRFNKGFIPDSFAVSENPDQIVWLHIDLNSATPTIAALEYFWDKMASGGVILFDDYSWPGYEDTKNLVLDWFKGKDGILLPLPTGQAMIYKD
;
A
#
# COMPACT_ATOMS: atom_id res chain seq x y z
N MET A 1 -11.15 4.54 -22.60
CA MET A 1 -12.23 5.55 -22.44
C MET A 1 -13.55 4.97 -22.88
N SER A 2 -14.61 5.08 -22.06
CA SER A 2 -15.96 4.70 -22.47
C SER A 2 -16.48 5.59 -23.61
N VAL A 3 -17.48 5.12 -24.37
CA VAL A 3 -18.14 5.91 -25.43
C VAL A 3 -18.57 7.29 -24.92
N LYS A 4 -19.06 7.34 -23.69
CA LYS A 4 -19.48 8.57 -23.01
C LYS A 4 -18.29 9.52 -22.74
N GLN A 5 -17.13 9.00 -22.36
CA GLN A 5 -15.92 9.81 -22.16
C GLN A 5 -15.35 10.31 -23.49
N ARG A 6 -15.34 9.48 -24.53
CA ARG A 6 -14.90 9.88 -25.88
C ARG A 6 -15.78 10.99 -26.45
N PHE A 7 -17.10 10.85 -26.31
CA PHE A 7 -18.05 11.89 -26.75
C PHE A 7 -17.87 13.19 -25.95
N LYS A 8 -17.74 13.12 -24.62
CA LYS A 8 -17.52 14.29 -23.78
C LYS A 8 -16.20 15.01 -24.10
N HIS A 9 -15.13 14.26 -24.34
CA HIS A 9 -13.84 14.81 -24.75
C HIS A 9 -13.94 15.48 -26.12
N TRP A 10 -14.47 14.78 -27.13
CA TRP A 10 -14.68 15.35 -28.47
C TRP A 10 -15.53 16.64 -28.43
N LEU A 11 -16.62 16.64 -27.65
CA LEU A 11 -17.52 17.78 -27.52
C LEU A 11 -16.80 19.01 -26.93
N TYR A 12 -15.99 18.82 -25.89
CA TYR A 12 -15.30 19.94 -25.23
C TYR A 12 -14.07 20.43 -26.00
N THR A 13 -13.39 19.55 -26.74
CA THR A 13 -12.26 19.92 -27.60
C THR A 13 -12.74 20.73 -28.82
N ASN A 14 -13.83 20.32 -29.47
CA ASN A 14 -14.30 20.96 -30.70
C ASN A 14 -15.30 22.11 -30.46
N HIS A 15 -15.94 22.14 -29.27
CA HIS A 15 -16.88 23.19 -28.91
C HIS A 15 -16.63 23.67 -27.47
N PRO A 16 -15.55 24.42 -27.19
CA PRO A 16 -15.17 24.82 -25.82
C PRO A 16 -16.26 25.63 -25.10
N GLY A 17 -17.06 26.44 -25.82
CA GLY A 17 -18.22 27.15 -25.26
C GLY A 17 -19.41 26.24 -24.89
N SER A 18 -19.42 24.99 -25.36
CA SER A 18 -20.44 24.01 -25.00
C SER A 18 -20.33 23.55 -23.55
N LYS A 19 -19.14 23.60 -22.92
CA LYS A 19 -18.96 23.25 -21.51
C LYS A 19 -19.87 24.10 -20.62
N ALA A 20 -19.80 25.42 -20.74
CA ALA A 20 -20.65 26.34 -19.99
C ALA A 20 -22.14 26.16 -20.32
N LYS A 21 -22.48 25.85 -21.58
CA LYS A 21 -23.87 25.62 -22.01
C LYS A 21 -24.44 24.31 -21.46
N VAL A 22 -23.63 23.25 -21.44
CA VAL A 22 -23.93 21.94 -20.86
C VAL A 22 -24.04 22.06 -19.33
N GLU A 23 -23.11 22.75 -18.67
CA GLU A 23 -23.16 23.02 -17.24
C GLU A 23 -24.42 23.82 -16.86
N ARG A 24 -24.76 24.91 -17.58
CA ARG A 24 -26.02 25.67 -17.39
C ARG A 24 -27.28 24.85 -17.66
N PHE A 25 -27.27 23.97 -18.66
CA PHE A 25 -28.41 23.08 -18.93
C PHE A 25 -28.68 22.17 -17.72
N PHE A 26 -27.62 21.64 -17.11
CA PHE A 26 -27.72 20.77 -15.94
C PHE A 26 -27.91 21.51 -14.61
N GLU A 27 -27.61 22.81 -14.51
CA GLU A 27 -28.00 23.65 -13.36
C GLU A 27 -29.51 23.68 -13.15
N LYS A 28 -30.29 23.71 -14.23
CA LYS A 28 -31.77 23.68 -14.18
C LYS A 28 -32.35 22.29 -13.92
N SER A 29 -31.52 21.25 -13.79
CA SER A 29 -31.97 19.87 -13.55
C SER A 29 -30.99 19.11 -12.65
N PRO A 30 -30.99 19.38 -11.32
CA PRO A 30 -30.04 18.81 -10.36
C PRO A 30 -30.02 17.27 -10.34
N ARG A 31 -31.19 16.64 -10.55
CA ARG A 31 -31.33 15.18 -10.63
C ARG A 31 -30.60 14.61 -11.85
N LEU A 32 -30.76 15.20 -13.04
CA LEU A 32 -30.05 14.78 -14.24
C LEU A 32 -28.54 15.07 -14.15
N ARG A 33 -28.14 16.20 -13.55
CA ARG A 33 -26.73 16.55 -13.31
C ARG A 33 -26.03 15.48 -12.47
N ARG A 34 -26.67 15.08 -11.37
CA ARG A 34 -26.18 14.03 -10.45
C ARG A 34 -26.17 12.66 -11.12
N LEU A 35 -27.23 12.29 -11.82
CA LEU A 35 -27.35 11.01 -12.54
C LEU A 35 -26.27 10.86 -13.63
N LEU A 36 -25.98 11.93 -14.38
CA LEU A 36 -25.06 11.89 -15.51
C LEU A 36 -23.61 12.25 -15.13
N LYS A 37 -23.34 12.62 -13.87
CA LYS A 37 -22.04 13.10 -13.35
C LYS A 37 -21.43 14.22 -14.19
N VAL A 38 -22.27 15.13 -14.69
CA VAL A 38 -21.80 16.28 -15.47
C VAL A 38 -21.33 17.38 -14.53
N GLY A 39 -20.07 17.83 -14.69
CA GLY A 39 -19.46 18.86 -13.85
C GLY A 39 -18.97 18.39 -12.47
N PHE A 40 -18.86 17.08 -12.21
CA PHE A 40 -18.25 16.56 -10.98
C PHE A 40 -16.78 16.21 -11.23
N THR A 41 -15.88 16.75 -10.41
CA THR A 41 -14.46 16.36 -10.36
C THR A 41 -14.32 15.20 -9.37
N PRO A 42 -13.51 14.16 -9.69
CA PRO A 42 -13.17 13.15 -8.70
C PRO A 42 -12.62 13.79 -7.43
N THR A 43 -13.06 13.30 -6.28
CA THR A 43 -12.52 13.67 -4.96
C THR A 43 -11.11 13.10 -4.75
N PHE A 44 -10.80 12.02 -5.46
CA PHE A 44 -9.46 11.47 -5.57
C PHE A 44 -9.23 10.94 -6.99
N LYS A 45 -8.02 11.16 -7.49
CA LYS A 45 -7.50 10.52 -8.69
C LYS A 45 -6.01 10.27 -8.49
N GLY A 46 -5.60 9.01 -8.54
CA GLY A 46 -4.23 8.61 -8.28
C GLY A 46 -4.05 7.12 -8.49
N TRP A 47 -2.88 6.72 -9.00
CA TRP A 47 -2.44 5.33 -9.12
C TRP A 47 -3.51 4.37 -9.69
N GLY A 48 -4.05 4.70 -10.87
CA GLY A 48 -5.07 3.90 -11.55
C GLY A 48 -6.49 4.00 -10.96
N MET A 49 -6.69 4.67 -9.82
CA MET A 49 -7.99 4.80 -9.17
C MET A 49 -8.57 6.22 -9.31
N SER A 50 -9.90 6.30 -9.40
CA SER A 50 -10.65 7.56 -9.30
C SER A 50 -11.92 7.37 -8.50
N THR A 51 -12.10 8.14 -7.43
CA THR A 51 -13.31 8.12 -6.61
C THR A 51 -14.07 9.44 -6.71
N PHE A 52 -15.39 9.38 -6.54
CA PHE A 52 -16.27 10.55 -6.46
C PHE A 52 -16.92 10.69 -5.08
N THR A 53 -16.59 9.78 -4.16
CA THR A 53 -17.01 9.76 -2.76
C THR A 53 -15.97 10.47 -1.92
N HIS A 54 -16.35 11.01 -0.76
CA HIS A 54 -15.37 11.59 0.16
C HIS A 54 -14.26 10.59 0.50
N THR A 55 -13.02 11.09 0.53
CA THR A 55 -11.87 10.32 1.01
C THR A 55 -11.82 10.37 2.53
N PRO A 56 -11.12 9.42 3.19
CA PRO A 56 -10.87 9.47 4.63
C PRO A 56 -10.21 10.78 5.08
N TRP A 57 -9.35 11.34 4.22
CA TRP A 57 -8.68 12.65 4.39
C TRP A 57 -9.39 13.82 3.67
N GLY A 58 -10.70 13.70 3.40
CA GLY A 58 -11.46 14.70 2.66
C GLY A 58 -11.62 16.05 3.39
N THR A 59 -12.41 16.96 2.82
CA THR A 59 -12.54 18.35 3.32
C THR A 59 -13.42 18.53 4.57
N SER A 60 -13.79 17.45 5.26
CA SER A 60 -14.61 17.54 6.47
C SER A 60 -13.76 17.97 7.66
N SER A 61 -14.22 18.92 8.46
CA SER A 61 -13.52 19.33 9.70
C SER A 61 -13.54 18.27 10.80
N ASN A 62 -14.38 17.23 10.71
CA ASN A 62 -14.49 16.18 11.71
C ASN A 62 -14.02 14.83 11.16
N HIS A 63 -12.72 14.56 11.32
CA HIS A 63 -12.10 13.27 11.01
C HIS A 63 -12.16 12.32 12.21
N GLY A 64 -12.27 11.01 11.94
CA GLY A 64 -12.04 9.98 12.94
C GLY A 64 -10.57 9.98 13.40
N GLU A 65 -10.30 9.25 14.48
CA GLU A 65 -8.98 9.21 15.09
C GLU A 65 -7.90 8.67 14.13
N ILE A 66 -8.19 7.56 13.43
CA ILE A 66 -7.25 6.95 12.48
C ILE A 66 -6.96 7.90 11.31
N GLU A 67 -7.98 8.59 10.79
CA GLU A 67 -7.82 9.55 9.69
C GLU A 67 -6.95 10.74 10.09
N LYS A 68 -7.12 11.26 11.31
CA LYS A 68 -6.29 12.35 11.85
C LYS A 68 -4.83 11.92 11.95
N LEU A 69 -4.56 10.78 12.59
CA LEU A 69 -3.20 10.29 12.78
C LEU A 69 -2.53 9.92 11.44
N TYR A 70 -3.28 9.36 10.50
CA TYR A 70 -2.80 9.13 9.14
C TYR A 70 -2.42 10.45 8.45
N LEU A 71 -3.28 11.48 8.51
CA LEU A 71 -3.02 12.78 7.92
C LEU A 71 -1.77 13.46 8.51
N GLU A 72 -1.60 13.38 9.83
CA GLU A 72 -0.39 13.86 10.51
C GLU A 72 0.86 13.09 10.05
N THR A 73 0.76 11.77 9.93
CA THR A 73 1.83 10.90 9.44
C THR A 73 2.20 11.23 8.00
N TYR A 74 1.19 11.40 7.14
CA TYR A 74 1.34 11.76 5.74
C TYR A 74 1.99 13.15 5.59
N GLN A 75 1.56 14.15 6.36
CA GLN A 75 2.17 15.48 6.33
C GLN A 75 3.63 15.44 6.79
N LYS A 76 3.96 14.67 7.83
CA LYS A 76 5.35 14.47 8.26
C LYS A 76 6.19 13.88 7.13
N LEU A 77 5.68 12.88 6.40
CA LEU A 77 6.38 12.32 5.26
C LEU A 77 6.62 13.36 4.16
N LEU A 78 5.60 14.14 3.78
CA LEU A 78 5.73 15.19 2.77
C LEU A 78 6.81 16.21 3.17
N ASP A 79 6.83 16.62 4.44
CA ASP A 79 7.84 17.56 4.95
C ASP A 79 9.25 16.97 4.88
N GLN A 80 9.43 15.69 5.22
CA GLN A 80 10.72 15.01 5.16
C GLN A 80 11.20 14.82 3.72
N VAL A 81 10.31 14.42 2.81
CA VAL A 81 10.61 14.28 1.38
C VAL A 81 10.93 15.64 0.75
N GLY A 82 10.14 16.67 1.04
CA GLY A 82 10.37 18.04 0.56
C GLY A 82 11.70 18.63 1.05
N LYS A 83 12.16 18.24 2.24
CA LYS A 83 13.48 18.61 2.80
C LYS A 83 14.61 17.65 2.39
N LYS A 84 14.34 16.62 1.58
CA LYS A 84 15.28 15.57 1.17
C LYS A 84 15.87 14.76 2.35
N ALA A 85 15.18 14.75 3.48
CA ALA A 85 15.52 13.94 4.64
C ALA A 85 14.95 12.51 4.53
N PHE A 86 13.95 12.31 3.66
CA PHE A 86 13.44 11.00 3.28
C PHE A 86 13.56 10.85 1.76
N ASN A 87 14.34 9.88 1.29
CA ASN A 87 14.66 9.71 -0.13
C ASN A 87 13.89 8.53 -0.73
N LEU A 88 13.22 8.75 -1.86
CA LEU A 88 12.39 7.76 -2.54
C LEU A 88 12.98 7.47 -3.93
N THR A 89 14.02 6.65 -3.95
CA THR A 89 14.72 6.22 -5.16
C THR A 89 13.85 5.41 -6.12
N GLN A 90 12.75 4.83 -5.63
CA GLN A 90 11.69 4.24 -6.45
C GLN A 90 10.95 5.22 -7.39
N PHE A 91 11.05 6.53 -7.17
CA PHE A 91 10.33 7.54 -7.96
C PHE A 91 11.21 8.34 -8.92
N ARG A 92 12.42 7.86 -9.26
CA ARG A 92 13.50 8.55 -10.02
C ARG A 92 13.07 9.69 -10.96
N ASP A 93 12.24 9.38 -11.95
CA ASP A 93 11.89 10.28 -13.04
C ASP A 93 10.53 10.97 -12.86
N ILE A 94 9.95 10.83 -11.67
CA ILE A 94 8.62 11.31 -11.31
C ILE A 94 8.74 12.22 -10.08
N ASP A 95 7.92 13.27 -10.03
CA ASP A 95 7.83 14.08 -8.83
C ASP A 95 7.34 13.22 -7.65
N ALA A 96 8.20 13.07 -6.65
CA ALA A 96 7.90 12.22 -5.49
C ALA A 96 6.67 12.71 -4.73
N LEU A 97 6.43 14.02 -4.62
CA LEU A 97 5.27 14.56 -3.91
C LEU A 97 3.97 14.32 -4.69
N GLU A 98 4.01 14.46 -6.02
CA GLU A 98 2.88 14.09 -6.88
C GLU A 98 2.58 12.59 -6.76
N MET A 99 3.61 11.74 -6.74
CA MET A 99 3.45 10.31 -6.60
C MET A 99 2.89 9.92 -5.22
N LEU A 100 3.37 10.53 -4.14
CA LEU A 100 2.80 10.34 -2.80
C LEU A 100 1.31 10.71 -2.76
N GLN A 101 0.92 11.79 -3.44
CA GLN A 101 -0.49 12.17 -3.56
C GLN A 101 -1.29 11.12 -4.35
N ALA A 102 -0.72 10.60 -5.44
CA ALA A 102 -1.35 9.57 -6.25
C ALA A 102 -1.52 8.23 -5.50
N LEU A 103 -0.68 7.97 -4.49
CA LEU A 103 -0.67 6.73 -3.71
C LEU A 103 -1.42 6.80 -2.37
N MET A 104 -2.01 7.95 -2.00
CA MET A 104 -2.60 8.15 -0.67
C MET A 104 -3.56 7.06 -0.21
N TRP A 105 -4.37 6.47 -1.11
CA TRP A 105 -5.25 5.37 -0.72
C TRP A 105 -4.50 4.10 -0.31
N ARG A 106 -3.39 3.76 -0.99
CA ARG A 106 -2.56 2.62 -0.61
C ARG A 106 -1.90 2.85 0.73
N HIS A 107 -1.30 4.03 0.91
CA HIS A 107 -0.67 4.40 2.18
C HIS A 107 -1.66 4.43 3.35
N TYR A 108 -2.89 4.89 3.11
CA TYR A 108 -3.94 4.83 4.12
C TYR A 108 -4.31 3.39 4.48
N MET A 109 -4.38 2.46 3.52
CA MET A 109 -4.62 1.03 3.81
C MET A 109 -3.47 0.40 4.61
N VAL A 110 -2.22 0.75 4.31
CA VAL A 110 -1.04 0.32 5.09
C VAL A 110 -1.15 0.83 6.54
N TYR A 111 -1.35 2.13 6.72
CA TYR A 111 -1.50 2.73 8.05
C TYR A 111 -2.68 2.13 8.82
N TRP A 112 -3.84 2.04 8.17
CA TRP A 112 -5.07 1.55 8.79
C TRP A 112 -4.95 0.08 9.20
N SER A 113 -4.37 -0.78 8.36
CA SER A 113 -4.23 -2.20 8.65
C SER A 113 -3.25 -2.46 9.81
N ALA A 114 -2.14 -1.73 9.85
CA ALA A 114 -1.19 -1.78 10.96
C ALA A 114 -1.82 -1.28 12.28
N ALA A 115 -2.55 -0.17 12.24
CA ALA A 115 -3.28 0.34 13.41
C ALA A 115 -4.34 -0.65 13.91
N CYS A 116 -5.07 -1.30 12.97
CA CYS A 116 -6.08 -2.30 13.29
C CYS A 116 -5.46 -3.52 13.97
N ALA A 117 -4.41 -4.09 13.39
CA ALA A 117 -3.65 -5.21 13.96
C ALA A 117 -3.11 -4.88 15.36
N ALA A 118 -2.52 -3.69 15.55
CA ALA A 118 -2.02 -3.27 16.85
C ALA A 118 -3.13 -3.16 17.90
N ARG A 119 -4.34 -2.71 17.53
CA ARG A 119 -5.47 -2.53 18.46
C ARG A 119 -6.23 -3.83 18.75
N ARG A 120 -6.31 -4.76 17.80
CA ARG A 120 -7.19 -5.94 17.89
C ARG A 120 -6.52 -7.20 18.43
N THR A 121 -5.20 -7.25 18.41
CA THR A 121 -4.44 -8.40 18.92
C THR A 121 -4.19 -8.28 20.42
N SER A 122 -4.13 -9.40 21.13
CA SER A 122 -3.77 -9.46 22.56
C SER A 122 -2.26 -9.56 22.82
N SER A 123 -1.43 -9.62 21.78
CA SER A 123 0.04 -9.68 21.90
C SER A 123 0.57 -8.52 22.74
N SER A 124 1.51 -8.80 23.66
CA SER A 124 2.17 -7.78 24.47
C SER A 124 3.10 -6.88 23.66
N VAL A 125 3.70 -7.42 22.59
CA VAL A 125 4.56 -6.68 21.65
C VAL A 125 3.94 -6.76 20.25
N LYS A 126 3.69 -5.60 19.66
CA LYS A 126 3.18 -5.47 18.30
C LYS A 126 4.34 -5.59 17.34
N ASN A 127 4.71 -6.81 16.97
CA ASN A 127 5.73 -7.04 15.94
C ASN A 127 5.11 -6.93 14.54
N LEU A 128 5.66 -6.04 13.73
CA LEU A 128 5.28 -5.82 12.34
C LEU A 128 6.35 -6.43 11.44
N VAL A 129 5.91 -7.10 10.38
CA VAL A 129 6.79 -7.66 9.34
C VAL A 129 6.44 -7.03 8.01
N GLU A 130 7.46 -6.68 7.23
CA GLU A 130 7.31 -6.31 5.84
C GLU A 130 8.31 -7.08 4.98
N CYS A 131 7.82 -7.68 3.90
CA CYS A 131 8.58 -8.44 2.92
C CYS A 131 8.54 -7.68 1.60
N GLY A 132 9.69 -7.16 1.17
CA GLY A 132 9.79 -6.16 0.10
C GLY A 132 9.63 -4.76 0.69
N VAL A 133 10.75 -4.08 0.94
CA VAL A 133 10.80 -2.86 1.77
C VAL A 133 11.16 -1.64 0.93
N CYS A 134 11.99 -1.82 -0.09
CA CYS A 134 12.48 -0.74 -0.93
C CYS A 134 13.09 0.39 -0.07
N ASP A 135 12.71 1.64 -0.30
CA ASP A 135 13.17 2.81 0.46
C ASP A 135 12.46 2.98 1.82
N GLY A 136 11.55 2.06 2.19
CA GLY A 136 10.86 2.05 3.49
C GLY A 136 9.61 2.93 3.56
N LEU A 137 9.04 3.33 2.42
CA LEU A 137 7.87 4.21 2.35
C LEU A 137 6.66 3.65 3.10
N THR A 138 6.27 2.42 2.80
CA THR A 138 5.16 1.69 3.43
C THR A 138 5.49 1.34 4.88
N SER A 139 6.73 0.94 5.17
CA SER A 139 7.21 0.69 6.53
C SER A 139 7.04 1.91 7.43
N PHE A 140 7.32 3.12 6.92
CA PHE A 140 7.14 4.37 7.66
C PHE A 140 5.69 4.55 8.13
N PHE A 141 4.70 4.27 7.29
CA PHE A 141 3.28 4.36 7.68
C PHE A 141 2.91 3.30 8.72
N ALA A 142 3.31 2.05 8.50
CA ALA A 142 2.98 0.94 9.39
C ALA A 142 3.60 1.10 10.79
N MET A 143 4.90 1.46 10.85
CA MET A 143 5.60 1.69 12.11
C MET A 143 5.09 2.93 12.86
N THR A 144 4.72 3.99 12.14
CA THR A 144 4.08 5.17 12.76
C THR A 144 2.72 4.80 13.35
N ALA A 145 1.93 3.98 12.66
CA ALA A 145 0.65 3.48 13.18
C ALA A 145 0.83 2.64 14.46
N ALA A 146 1.85 1.78 14.50
CA ALA A 146 2.21 1.00 15.68
C ALA A 146 2.65 1.91 16.85
N ALA A 147 3.53 2.87 16.59
CA ALA A 147 3.97 3.84 17.60
C ALA A 147 2.81 4.66 18.19
N ASN A 148 1.88 5.09 17.34
CA ASN A 148 0.68 5.81 17.76
C ASN A 148 -0.32 4.96 18.57
N SER A 149 -0.15 3.63 18.62
CA SER A 149 -0.99 2.77 19.45
C SER A 149 -0.66 2.85 20.95
N GLY A 150 0.51 3.41 21.31
CA GLY A 150 1.00 3.48 22.69
C GLY A 150 1.44 2.14 23.29
N GLN A 151 1.46 1.06 22.50
CA GLN A 151 1.89 -0.27 22.91
C GLN A 151 3.35 -0.52 22.52
N GLU A 152 4.01 -1.47 23.19
CA GLU A 152 5.35 -1.91 22.80
C GLU A 152 5.31 -2.54 21.41
N TRP A 153 6.29 -2.23 20.56
CA TRP A 153 6.29 -2.64 19.17
C TRP A 153 7.71 -2.82 18.61
N GLY A 154 7.81 -3.65 17.57
CA GLY A 154 9.03 -3.90 16.82
C GLY A 154 8.74 -4.08 15.34
N ALA A 155 9.74 -3.87 14.48
CA ALA A 155 9.59 -4.05 13.04
C ALA A 155 10.73 -4.90 12.47
N TYR A 156 10.38 -5.82 11.58
CA TYR A 156 11.30 -6.75 10.92
C TYR A 156 11.11 -6.62 9.41
N LEU A 157 12.11 -6.04 8.77
CA LEU A 157 12.05 -5.58 7.39
C LEU A 157 12.94 -6.48 6.53
N TYR A 158 12.34 -7.24 5.62
CA TYR A 158 13.01 -8.23 4.77
C TYR A 158 13.10 -7.71 3.34
N ASP A 159 14.32 -7.65 2.81
CA ASP A 159 14.54 -7.23 1.43
C ASP A 159 15.84 -7.85 0.89
N ALA A 160 15.80 -8.35 -0.35
CA ALA A 160 16.97 -8.93 -0.99
C ALA A 160 18.08 -7.87 -1.21
N ARG A 161 17.68 -6.63 -1.53
CA ARG A 161 18.57 -5.52 -1.91
C ARG A 161 19.50 -5.88 -3.07
N GLU A 162 18.98 -6.74 -3.92
CA GLU A 162 19.62 -7.32 -5.09
C GLU A 162 18.50 -7.51 -6.12
N GLY A 163 18.89 -7.70 -7.38
CA GLY A 163 17.94 -7.93 -8.45
C GLY A 163 17.08 -9.18 -8.17
N MET A 164 15.82 -9.17 -8.61
CA MET A 164 14.98 -10.37 -8.55
C MET A 164 15.67 -11.53 -9.28
N ARG A 165 15.71 -12.72 -8.66
CA ARG A 165 16.37 -13.91 -9.21
C ARG A 165 15.42 -14.73 -10.07
N ASP A 166 15.89 -15.16 -11.24
CA ASP A 166 15.15 -16.02 -12.17
C ASP A 166 14.59 -17.28 -11.50
N ASP A 167 15.35 -17.93 -10.62
CA ASP A 167 14.94 -19.18 -9.98
C ASP A 167 13.84 -19.02 -8.90
N LEU A 168 13.49 -17.79 -8.56
CA LEU A 168 12.35 -17.45 -7.70
C LEU A 168 11.16 -16.92 -8.48
N LEU A 169 11.29 -16.70 -9.78
CA LEU A 169 10.24 -16.18 -10.65
C LEU A 169 9.51 -17.32 -11.37
N LEU A 170 8.19 -17.20 -11.48
CA LEU A 170 7.44 -18.03 -12.42
C LEU A 170 7.79 -17.63 -13.86
N ASP A 171 7.56 -18.51 -14.84
CA ASP A 171 7.87 -18.23 -16.25
C ASP A 171 7.25 -16.91 -16.78
N ARG A 172 6.07 -16.54 -16.27
CA ARG A 172 5.40 -15.28 -16.63
C ARG A 172 5.96 -14.05 -15.93
N GLU A 173 6.68 -14.26 -14.83
CA GLU A 173 7.30 -13.21 -14.01
C GLU A 173 8.76 -12.95 -14.42
N LYS A 174 9.37 -13.81 -15.25
CA LYS A 174 10.79 -13.69 -15.68
C LYS A 174 11.14 -12.35 -16.32
N GLY A 175 10.17 -11.59 -16.81
CA GLY A 175 10.37 -10.22 -17.28
C GLY A 175 10.85 -9.25 -16.17
N ASN A 176 10.68 -9.62 -14.90
CA ASN A 176 11.11 -8.84 -13.74
C ASN A 176 12.53 -9.23 -13.25
N GLU A 177 13.22 -10.16 -13.91
CA GLU A 177 14.59 -10.53 -13.52
C GLU A 177 15.48 -9.29 -13.44
N GLY A 178 16.23 -9.15 -12.34
CA GLY A 178 17.13 -8.02 -12.12
C GLY A 178 16.47 -6.71 -11.64
N GLU A 179 15.13 -6.64 -11.59
CA GLU A 179 14.41 -5.50 -11.03
C GLU A 179 14.82 -5.25 -9.57
N TYR A 180 14.78 -3.99 -9.15
CA TYR A 180 15.19 -3.52 -7.82
C TYR A 180 16.68 -3.69 -7.46
N SER A 181 17.54 -4.09 -8.41
CA SER A 181 18.99 -4.22 -8.20
C SER A 181 19.70 -2.92 -7.78
N TYR A 182 19.02 -1.79 -7.90
CA TYR A 182 19.52 -0.48 -7.53
C TYR A 182 19.33 -0.11 -6.05
N LEU A 183 18.57 -0.89 -5.29
CA LEU A 183 18.22 -0.53 -3.92
C LEU A 183 19.44 -0.46 -3.02
N ASN A 184 19.47 0.54 -2.15
CA ASN A 184 20.53 0.74 -1.18
C ASN A 184 19.94 0.78 0.23
N VAL A 185 20.35 -0.17 1.08
CA VAL A 185 19.91 -0.25 2.48
C VAL A 185 20.18 1.02 3.27
N ASP A 186 21.25 1.76 2.97
CA ASP A 186 21.59 2.95 3.73
C ASP A 186 20.55 4.07 3.51
N VAL A 187 19.89 4.08 2.36
CA VAL A 187 18.72 4.94 2.12
C VAL A 187 17.57 4.54 3.05
N THR A 188 17.19 3.26 3.06
CA THR A 188 16.12 2.74 3.92
C THR A 188 16.42 2.99 5.40
N ARG A 189 17.66 2.76 5.85
CA ARG A 189 18.10 3.01 7.23
C ARG A 189 18.05 4.48 7.59
N SER A 190 18.51 5.37 6.69
CA SER A 190 18.43 6.81 6.89
C SER A 190 16.97 7.26 7.02
N ASN A 191 16.13 6.83 6.09
CA ASN A 191 14.70 7.14 6.04
C ASN A 191 13.95 6.70 7.29
N LEU A 192 14.34 5.57 7.89
CA LEU A 192 13.67 4.97 9.05
C LEU A 192 14.42 5.18 10.37
N SER A 193 15.47 5.99 10.37
CA SER A 193 16.36 6.20 11.52
C SER A 193 15.65 6.70 12.77
N MET A 194 14.53 7.44 12.61
CA MET A 194 13.74 7.96 13.73
C MET A 194 13.11 6.86 14.61
N PHE A 195 13.00 5.63 14.11
CA PHE A 195 12.46 4.50 14.87
C PHE A 195 13.53 3.77 15.71
N GLY A 196 14.81 4.08 15.50
CA GLY A 196 15.92 3.61 16.31
C GLY A 196 16.06 2.09 16.32
N ASN A 197 16.39 1.54 17.50
CA ASN A 197 16.71 0.13 17.70
C ASN A 197 15.48 -0.81 17.71
N ARG A 198 14.28 -0.34 17.38
CA ARG A 198 13.07 -1.18 17.24
C ARG A 198 12.98 -1.87 15.88
N VAL A 199 13.79 -1.41 14.92
CA VAL A 199 13.78 -1.90 13.55
C VAL A 199 14.92 -2.89 13.33
N ARG A 200 14.59 -4.04 12.74
CA ARG A 200 15.55 -5.07 12.29
C ARG A 200 15.52 -5.11 10.76
N PHE A 201 16.69 -4.94 10.16
CA PHE A 201 16.87 -4.90 8.71
C PHE A 201 17.50 -6.20 8.24
N ASN A 202 16.69 -7.11 7.71
CA ASN A 202 17.10 -8.44 7.28
C ASN A 202 17.41 -8.41 5.78
N LYS A 203 18.69 -8.62 5.41
CA LYS A 203 19.09 -8.74 4.00
C LYS A 203 18.97 -10.18 3.55
N GLY A 204 18.40 -10.38 2.37
CA GLY A 204 18.47 -11.65 1.65
C GLY A 204 17.17 -11.99 0.95
N PHE A 205 17.23 -12.96 0.05
CA PHE A 205 16.04 -13.47 -0.62
C PHE A 205 15.14 -14.19 0.38
N ILE A 206 13.84 -14.14 0.15
CA ILE A 206 12.87 -14.97 0.87
C ILE A 206 12.72 -16.29 0.09
N PRO A 207 12.78 -17.46 0.76
CA PRO A 207 12.80 -17.67 2.21
C PRO A 207 14.19 -17.71 2.88
N ASP A 208 15.29 -17.73 2.12
CA ASP A 208 16.65 -17.95 2.65
C ASP A 208 17.01 -17.04 3.85
N SER A 209 16.60 -15.78 3.79
CA SER A 209 16.83 -14.78 4.85
C SER A 209 16.21 -15.16 6.19
N PHE A 210 15.13 -15.95 6.22
CA PHE A 210 14.52 -16.40 7.47
C PHE A 210 15.43 -17.32 8.28
N ALA A 211 16.32 -18.08 7.64
CA ALA A 211 17.20 -19.00 8.34
C ALA A 211 18.33 -18.31 9.13
N VAL A 212 18.71 -17.10 8.71
CA VAL A 212 19.86 -16.35 9.26
C VAL A 212 19.46 -15.11 10.07
N SER A 213 18.19 -14.73 10.01
CA SER A 213 17.67 -13.54 10.70
C SER A 213 17.21 -13.85 12.12
N GLU A 214 17.27 -12.86 13.00
CA GLU A 214 16.57 -12.90 14.30
C GLU A 214 15.10 -12.56 14.05
N ASN A 215 14.27 -13.58 13.86
CA ASN A 215 12.85 -13.44 13.54
C ASN A 215 12.00 -13.33 14.81
N PRO A 216 10.85 -12.62 14.77
CA PRO A 216 9.90 -12.60 15.87
C PRO A 216 9.17 -13.93 16.00
N ASP A 217 8.96 -14.42 17.23
CA ASP A 217 8.16 -15.63 17.50
C ASP A 217 6.67 -15.42 17.27
N GLN A 218 6.19 -14.18 17.41
CA GLN A 218 4.81 -13.78 17.15
C GLN A 218 4.76 -12.42 16.47
N ILE A 219 3.85 -12.27 15.50
CA ILE A 219 3.61 -11.04 14.76
C ILE A 219 2.13 -10.67 14.79
N VAL A 220 1.82 -9.39 14.59
CA VAL A 220 0.44 -8.89 14.52
C VAL A 220 0.07 -8.38 13.13
N TRP A 221 1.07 -8.02 12.34
CA TRP A 221 0.89 -7.46 11.00
C TRP A 221 1.99 -7.95 10.07
N LEU A 222 1.59 -8.37 8.87
CA LEU A 222 2.48 -8.80 7.79
C LEU A 222 2.12 -8.05 6.51
N HIS A 223 3.07 -7.35 5.91
CA HIS A 223 2.94 -6.79 4.57
C HIS A 223 3.79 -7.55 3.57
N ILE A 224 3.21 -7.89 2.43
CA ILE A 224 3.87 -8.59 1.33
C ILE A 224 3.79 -7.71 0.08
N ASP A 225 4.95 -7.23 -0.36
CA ASP A 225 5.19 -6.42 -1.56
C ASP A 225 6.41 -6.99 -2.32
N LEU A 226 6.29 -8.24 -2.75
CA LEU A 226 7.41 -9.00 -3.31
C LEU A 226 7.40 -9.07 -4.82
N ASN A 227 6.29 -8.71 -5.46
CA ASN A 227 6.13 -8.73 -6.91
C ASN A 227 6.46 -10.10 -7.57
N SER A 228 6.40 -11.17 -6.79
CA SER A 228 6.68 -12.55 -7.21
C SER A 228 5.94 -13.57 -6.34
N ALA A 229 5.37 -14.57 -7.00
CA ALA A 229 4.55 -15.59 -6.35
C ALA A 229 5.34 -16.49 -5.38
N THR A 230 6.51 -17.00 -5.78
CA THR A 230 7.29 -17.95 -4.98
C THR A 230 7.67 -17.39 -3.60
N PRO A 231 8.32 -16.20 -3.50
CA PRO A 231 8.65 -15.64 -2.19
C PRO A 231 7.39 -15.15 -1.44
N THR A 232 6.30 -14.81 -2.13
CA THR A 232 5.00 -14.50 -1.50
C THR A 232 4.44 -15.69 -0.73
N ILE A 233 4.38 -16.87 -1.35
CA ILE A 233 3.90 -18.09 -0.68
C ILE A 233 4.85 -18.49 0.45
N ALA A 234 6.16 -18.38 0.25
CA ALA A 234 7.14 -18.70 1.27
C ALA A 234 7.03 -17.79 2.52
N ALA A 235 6.77 -16.49 2.33
CA ALA A 235 6.51 -15.57 3.44
C ALA A 235 5.22 -15.94 4.21
N LEU A 236 4.15 -16.28 3.48
CA LEU A 236 2.90 -16.73 4.07
C LEU A 236 3.08 -18.00 4.89
N GLU A 237 3.74 -19.02 4.36
CA GLU A 237 4.04 -20.27 5.06
C GLU A 237 4.87 -20.04 6.33
N TYR A 238 5.86 -19.15 6.27
CA TYR A 238 6.74 -18.90 7.41
C TYR A 238 6.05 -18.16 8.57
N PHE A 239 5.21 -17.17 8.24
CA PHE A 239 4.64 -16.24 9.22
C PHE A 239 3.21 -16.55 9.64
N TRP A 240 2.48 -17.42 8.94
CA TRP A 240 1.07 -17.71 9.26
C TRP A 240 0.86 -18.22 10.68
N ASP A 241 1.65 -19.21 11.10
CA ASP A 241 1.54 -19.78 12.45
C ASP A 241 2.06 -18.82 13.55
N LYS A 242 2.85 -17.82 13.16
CA LYS A 242 3.33 -16.75 14.05
C LYS A 242 2.35 -15.59 14.16
N MET A 243 1.36 -15.51 13.28
CA MET A 243 0.39 -14.42 13.29
C MET A 243 -0.58 -14.58 14.46
N ALA A 244 -0.66 -13.57 15.31
CA ALA A 244 -1.62 -13.52 16.40
C ALA A 244 -3.07 -13.52 15.88
N SER A 245 -3.98 -14.09 16.66
CA SER A 245 -5.44 -13.94 16.44
C SER A 245 -5.82 -12.47 16.43
N GLY A 246 -6.64 -12.06 15.46
CA GLY A 246 -6.95 -10.66 15.16
C GLY A 246 -5.88 -9.90 14.38
N GLY A 247 -4.80 -10.58 13.97
CA GLY A 247 -3.73 -10.02 13.15
C GLY A 247 -4.15 -9.81 11.69
N VAL A 248 -3.36 -9.02 10.96
CA VAL A 248 -3.67 -8.64 9.56
C VAL A 248 -2.50 -8.97 8.64
N ILE A 249 -2.78 -9.62 7.51
CA ILE A 249 -1.85 -9.74 6.39
C ILE A 249 -2.33 -8.77 5.30
N LEU A 250 -1.45 -7.93 4.77
CA LEU A 250 -1.72 -7.02 3.66
C LEU A 250 -0.84 -7.41 2.45
N PHE A 251 -1.45 -7.54 1.29
CA PHE A 251 -0.78 -7.78 0.01
C PHE A 251 -0.80 -6.51 -0.82
N ASP A 252 0.32 -6.09 -1.39
CA ASP A 252 0.40 -4.80 -2.09
C ASP A 252 -0.07 -4.86 -3.56
N ASP A 253 0.09 -6.02 -4.19
CA ASP A 253 -0.06 -6.26 -5.63
C ASP A 253 -1.15 -7.32 -5.98
N TYR A 254 -1.85 -7.87 -4.99
CA TYR A 254 -2.76 -9.03 -5.13
C TYR A 254 -3.80 -8.99 -6.28
N SER A 255 -4.37 -7.82 -6.59
CA SER A 255 -5.37 -7.64 -7.68
C SER A 255 -4.85 -6.80 -8.84
N TRP A 256 -3.53 -6.66 -8.98
CA TRP A 256 -2.95 -5.98 -10.12
C TRP A 256 -2.97 -6.86 -11.37
N PRO A 257 -3.28 -6.28 -12.55
CA PRO A 257 -3.12 -7.00 -13.81
C PRO A 257 -1.67 -7.48 -13.97
N GLY A 258 -1.47 -8.75 -14.30
CA GLY A 258 -0.14 -9.38 -14.38
C GLY A 258 0.25 -10.22 -13.17
N TYR A 259 -0.50 -10.11 -12.05
CA TYR A 259 -0.24 -10.84 -10.81
C TYR A 259 -1.28 -11.92 -10.52
N GLU A 260 -2.00 -12.37 -11.56
CA GLU A 260 -3.04 -13.39 -11.44
C GLU A 260 -2.51 -14.73 -10.91
N ASP A 261 -1.27 -15.10 -11.23
CA ASP A 261 -0.65 -16.34 -10.76
C ASP A 261 -0.38 -16.27 -9.25
N THR A 262 0.22 -15.19 -8.75
CA THR A 262 0.38 -14.90 -7.31
C THR A 262 -0.95 -14.95 -6.60
N LYS A 263 -1.98 -14.29 -7.14
CA LYS A 263 -3.33 -14.31 -6.58
C LYS A 263 -3.90 -15.72 -6.47
N ASN A 264 -3.80 -16.53 -7.51
CA ASN A 264 -4.32 -17.89 -7.51
C ASN A 264 -3.60 -18.77 -6.50
N LEU A 265 -2.27 -18.65 -6.39
CA LEU A 265 -1.49 -19.37 -5.40
C LEU A 265 -1.83 -18.95 -3.97
N VAL A 266 -2.05 -17.66 -3.71
CA VAL A 266 -2.52 -17.16 -2.41
C VAL A 266 -3.90 -17.72 -2.07
N LEU A 267 -4.82 -17.78 -3.03
CA LEU A 267 -6.15 -18.37 -2.84
C LEU A 267 -6.06 -19.88 -2.54
N ASP A 268 -5.23 -20.60 -3.27
CA ASP A 268 -5.02 -22.03 -3.05
C ASP A 268 -4.39 -22.31 -1.70
N TRP A 269 -3.37 -21.53 -1.33
CA TRP A 269 -2.75 -21.58 -0.01
C TRP A 269 -3.75 -21.25 1.10
N PHE A 270 -4.66 -20.29 0.89
CA PHE A 270 -5.61 -19.84 1.92
C PHE A 270 -6.76 -20.82 2.17
N LYS A 271 -6.99 -21.81 1.30
CA LYS A 271 -8.08 -22.80 1.46
C LYS A 271 -7.97 -23.52 2.81
N GLY A 272 -9.06 -23.50 3.57
CA GLY A 272 -9.18 -24.19 4.86
C GLY A 272 -8.45 -23.52 6.03
N LYS A 273 -7.96 -22.29 5.86
CA LYS A 273 -7.38 -21.49 6.94
C LYS A 273 -8.43 -20.61 7.62
N ASP A 274 -8.28 -20.41 8.92
CA ASP A 274 -9.16 -19.55 9.71
C ASP A 274 -8.87 -18.06 9.43
N GLY A 275 -9.88 -17.33 8.98
CA GLY A 275 -9.78 -15.92 8.62
C GLY A 275 -10.62 -15.52 7.42
N ILE A 276 -10.54 -14.23 7.05
CA ILE A 276 -11.33 -13.65 5.95
C ILE A 276 -10.43 -12.81 5.06
N LEU A 277 -10.45 -13.11 3.75
CA LEU A 277 -9.77 -12.36 2.70
C LEU A 277 -10.67 -11.27 2.10
N LEU A 278 -10.18 -10.04 2.06
CA LEU A 278 -10.83 -8.87 1.49
C LEU A 278 -9.94 -8.23 0.40
N PRO A 279 -10.27 -8.38 -0.89
CA PRO A 279 -9.68 -7.59 -1.96
C PRO A 279 -10.09 -6.11 -1.89
N LEU A 280 -9.18 -5.20 -2.22
CA LEU A 280 -9.37 -3.75 -2.16
C LEU A 280 -9.34 -3.08 -3.55
N PRO A 281 -10.02 -1.93 -3.74
CA PRO A 281 -9.98 -1.16 -4.98
C PRO A 281 -8.60 -0.61 -5.36
N THR A 282 -7.63 -0.59 -4.42
CA THR A 282 -6.26 -0.15 -4.64
C THR A 282 -5.37 -1.19 -5.34
N GLY A 283 -5.95 -2.36 -5.65
CA GLY A 283 -5.22 -3.53 -6.12
C GLY A 283 -4.60 -4.35 -4.98
N GLN A 284 -4.66 -3.85 -3.74
CA GLN A 284 -4.22 -4.57 -2.56
C GLN A 284 -5.27 -5.59 -2.11
N ALA A 285 -4.93 -6.47 -1.17
CA ALA A 285 -5.89 -7.27 -0.42
C ALA A 285 -5.44 -7.46 1.01
N MET A 286 -6.35 -7.82 1.91
CA MET A 286 -6.01 -8.13 3.30
C MET A 286 -6.65 -9.41 3.79
N ILE A 287 -5.94 -10.18 4.59
CA ILE A 287 -6.51 -11.28 5.39
C ILE A 287 -6.60 -10.80 6.83
N TYR A 288 -7.76 -10.97 7.44
CA TYR A 288 -7.92 -10.94 8.90
C TYR A 288 -7.84 -12.36 9.41
N LYS A 289 -6.89 -12.64 10.29
CA LYS A 289 -6.76 -13.93 10.95
C LYS A 289 -7.65 -13.97 12.18
N ASP A 290 -8.40 -15.06 12.33
CA ASP A 290 -9.27 -15.28 13.49
C ASP A 290 -8.48 -15.57 14.78
#